data_AF-A0A2D7M9J8-F1
#
_entry.id   AF-A0A2D7M9J8-F1
#
_cell.length_a   1.000
_cell.length_b   1.000
_cell.length_c   1.000
_cell.angle_alpha   90.00
_cell.angle_beta   90.00
_cell.angle_gamma   90.00
#
_symmetry.space_group_name_H-M   'P 1'
#
loop_
_entity.id
_entity.type
_entity.pdbx_description
1 polymer ?
#
loop_
_entity_poly.entity_id
_entity_poly.type
_entity_poly.pdbx_seq_one_letter_code
_entity_poly.pdbx_strand_id
1 'polypeptide(L)'
;NGFIIKKIKANPESYQKRSSFFSKRDIPIAGQLFSFDDIEHVILRKKQWKYGLGFINKPFVSKLFEALSVQKLDSRIHFALNCGAKSCPPTRVYQLAQIEEQLNTAQRHFIENTSIIGDNKVELSRLFLWYKGDFESKSAILKLIQQNVSEDLKSEQIKYSPYYWDIDLNNYILD
;
A
#
# COMPACT_ATOMS: atom_id res chain seq x y z
N ASN A 1 7.08 4.73 -5.53
CA ASN A 1 6.10 5.56 -6.27
C ASN A 1 6.71 6.23 -7.50
N GLY A 2 7.64 7.18 -7.35
CA GLY A 2 8.21 7.92 -8.49
C GLY A 2 8.81 7.04 -9.61
N PHE A 3 9.51 5.95 -9.25
CA PHE A 3 10.03 4.98 -10.22
C PHE A 3 8.92 4.24 -11.00
N ILE A 4 7.80 3.90 -10.35
CA ILE A 4 6.64 3.28 -11.02
C ILE A 4 6.08 4.25 -12.05
N ILE A 5 5.80 5.49 -11.64
CA ILE A 5 5.29 6.55 -12.52
C ILE A 5 6.24 6.78 -13.70
N LYS A 6 7.55 6.92 -13.44
CA LYS A 6 8.56 7.09 -14.49
C LYS A 6 8.56 5.92 -15.48
N LYS A 7 8.48 4.68 -14.98
CA LYS A 7 8.50 3.47 -15.81
C LYS A 7 7.22 3.33 -16.65
N ILE A 8 6.06 3.64 -16.08
CA ILE A 8 4.78 3.69 -16.82
C ILE A 8 4.82 4.79 -17.89
N LYS A 9 5.28 6.00 -17.57
CA LYS A 9 5.40 7.10 -18.55
C LYS A 9 6.34 6.75 -19.71
N ALA A 10 7.44 6.06 -19.43
CA ALA A 10 8.40 5.65 -20.46
C ALA A 10 7.87 4.53 -21.36
N ASN A 11 7.08 3.60 -20.82
CA ASN A 11 6.45 2.52 -21.59
C ASN A 11 5.10 2.13 -20.98
N PRO A 12 3.99 2.78 -21.40
CA PRO A 12 2.66 2.50 -20.86
C PRO A 12 2.19 1.06 -21.10
N GLU A 13 2.56 0.45 -22.22
CA GLU A 13 2.19 -0.92 -22.56
C GLU A 13 2.76 -1.94 -21.57
N SER A 14 3.93 -1.64 -20.99
CA SER A 14 4.53 -2.49 -19.96
C SER A 14 3.61 -2.70 -18.75
N TYR A 15 2.71 -1.75 -18.49
CA TYR A 15 1.75 -1.83 -17.39
C TYR A 15 0.55 -2.75 -17.68
N GLN A 16 0.29 -3.12 -18.94
CA GLN A 16 -0.81 -4.04 -19.28
C GLN A 16 -0.62 -5.41 -18.60
N LYS A 17 0.62 -5.89 -18.52
CA LYS A 17 1.01 -7.10 -17.78
C LYS A 17 1.54 -6.76 -16.38
N ARG A 18 0.68 -6.18 -15.53
CA ARG A 18 1.02 -5.73 -14.16
C ARG A 18 1.86 -6.72 -13.35
N SER A 19 1.48 -7.99 -13.33
CA SER A 19 2.25 -9.01 -12.58
C SER A 19 3.72 -9.05 -13.01
N SER A 20 3.99 -9.00 -14.32
CA SER A 20 5.34 -8.95 -14.86
C SER A 20 6.01 -7.60 -14.58
N PHE A 21 5.26 -6.50 -14.71
CA PHE A 21 5.76 -5.15 -14.41
C PHE A 21 6.31 -5.02 -12.98
N PHE A 22 5.58 -5.53 -11.99
CA PHE A 22 5.93 -5.42 -10.57
C PHE A 22 6.97 -6.46 -10.12
N SER A 23 6.99 -7.65 -10.71
CA SER A 23 7.93 -8.73 -10.35
C SER A 23 9.27 -8.68 -11.08
N LYS A 24 9.38 -7.91 -12.17
CA LYS A 24 10.62 -7.80 -12.94
C LYS A 24 11.70 -7.09 -12.11
N ARG A 25 12.86 -7.75 -11.96
CA ARG A 25 14.04 -7.21 -11.28
C ARG A 25 14.88 -6.36 -12.22
N ASP A 26 14.49 -5.11 -12.39
CA ASP A 26 15.14 -4.15 -13.29
C ASP A 26 15.42 -2.79 -12.64
N ILE A 27 15.35 -2.72 -11.31
CA ILE A 27 15.66 -1.51 -10.53
C ILE A 27 17.07 -1.68 -9.94
N PRO A 28 18.09 -1.00 -10.49
CA PRO A 28 19.45 -1.10 -9.97
C PRO A 28 19.59 -0.29 -8.68
N ILE A 29 19.99 -0.95 -7.59
CA ILE A 29 20.31 -0.31 -6.31
C ILE A 29 21.59 -0.98 -5.77
N ALA A 30 22.64 -0.19 -5.55
CA ALA A 30 23.93 -0.66 -5.02
C ALA A 30 24.48 -1.93 -5.72
N GLY A 31 24.39 -1.99 -7.06
CA GLY A 31 24.88 -3.12 -7.85
C GLY A 31 23.99 -4.37 -7.83
N GLN A 32 22.81 -4.31 -7.21
CA GLN A 32 21.83 -5.40 -7.17
C GLN A 32 20.55 -4.97 -7.90
N LEU A 33 19.83 -5.96 -8.46
CA LEU A 33 18.58 -5.72 -9.18
C LEU A 33 17.38 -6.04 -8.28
N PHE A 34 16.53 -5.04 -8.09
CA PHE A 34 15.31 -5.10 -7.29
C PHE A 34 14.09 -5.10 -8.22
N SER A 35 13.01 -5.71 -7.74
CA SER A 35 11.67 -5.51 -8.30
C SER A 35 10.82 -4.68 -7.33
N PHE A 36 9.70 -4.14 -7.82
CA PHE A 36 8.75 -3.47 -6.92
C PHE A 36 8.17 -4.45 -5.90
N ASP A 37 7.91 -5.70 -6.31
CA ASP A 37 7.48 -6.77 -5.41
C ASP A 37 8.51 -7.06 -4.29
N ASP A 38 9.81 -7.02 -4.59
CA ASP A 38 10.85 -7.21 -3.57
C ASP A 38 10.84 -6.06 -2.54
N ILE A 39 10.69 -4.82 -3.01
CA ILE A 39 10.65 -3.63 -2.14
C ILE A 39 9.40 -3.63 -1.27
N GLU A 40 8.21 -3.81 -1.86
CA GLU A 40 6.95 -3.79 -1.11
C GLU A 40 6.81 -5.03 -0.23
N HIS A 41 6.83 -6.22 -0.81
CA HIS A 41 6.40 -7.43 -0.10
C HIS A 41 7.49 -8.02 0.78
N VAL A 42 8.76 -7.94 0.36
CA VAL A 42 9.85 -8.56 1.10
C VAL A 42 10.47 -7.57 2.09
N ILE A 43 10.78 -6.36 1.65
CA ILE A 43 11.45 -5.36 2.49
C ILE A 43 10.47 -4.68 3.44
N LEU A 44 9.48 -3.95 2.91
CA LEU A 44 8.59 -3.10 3.71
C LEU A 44 7.51 -3.89 4.46
N ARG A 45 6.96 -4.93 3.82
CA ARG A 45 5.96 -5.81 4.44
C ARG A 45 6.57 -6.99 5.18
N LYS A 46 7.85 -6.95 5.56
CA LYS A 46 8.50 -7.98 6.38
C LYS A 46 8.31 -9.42 5.85
N LYS A 47 8.80 -9.68 4.63
CA LYS A 47 8.78 -11.02 3.98
C LYS A 47 7.37 -11.58 3.75
N GLN A 48 6.35 -10.76 3.60
CA GLN A 48 4.99 -11.22 3.29
C GLN A 48 4.89 -11.76 1.85
N TRP A 49 4.06 -12.78 1.66
CA TRP A 49 3.72 -13.26 0.34
C TRP A 49 2.58 -12.44 -0.25
N LYS A 50 2.74 -11.94 -1.48
CA LYS A 50 1.73 -11.09 -2.14
C LYS A 50 0.34 -11.75 -2.30
N TYR A 51 0.28 -13.09 -2.30
CA TYR A 51 -0.96 -13.85 -2.37
C TYR A 51 -1.46 -14.35 -1.01
N GLY A 52 -0.71 -14.07 0.07
CA GLY A 52 -0.99 -14.55 1.42
C GLY A 52 -1.97 -13.70 2.23
N LEU A 53 -2.55 -12.65 1.65
CA LEU A 53 -3.43 -11.68 2.32
C LEU A 53 -2.84 -11.01 3.58
N GLY A 54 -1.52 -11.08 3.77
CA GLY A 54 -0.83 -10.61 4.98
C GLY A 54 -0.67 -11.66 6.09
N PHE A 55 -1.13 -12.90 5.89
CA PHE A 55 -1.06 -13.98 6.88
C PHE A 55 0.07 -14.97 6.63
N ILE A 56 0.68 -14.93 5.44
CA ILE A 56 1.64 -15.94 5.00
C ILE A 56 2.92 -15.26 4.56
N ASN A 57 4.03 -15.64 5.18
CA ASN A 57 5.35 -15.20 4.76
C ASN A 57 5.79 -15.94 3.48
N LYS A 58 6.53 -15.24 2.63
CA LYS A 58 7.09 -15.76 1.39
C LYS A 58 8.10 -16.87 1.70
N PRO A 59 7.95 -18.07 1.11
CA PRO A 59 8.96 -19.10 1.25
C PRO A 59 10.22 -18.69 0.46
N PHE A 60 11.39 -18.92 1.06
CA PHE A 60 12.71 -18.70 0.44
C PHE A 60 13.02 -17.26 0.03
N VAL A 61 13.37 -16.44 1.02
CA VAL A 61 13.92 -15.08 0.81
C VAL A 61 15.45 -15.14 0.82
N SER A 62 16.12 -14.41 -0.07
CA SER A 62 17.59 -14.38 -0.06
C SER A 62 18.11 -13.63 1.18
N LYS A 63 19.32 -13.98 1.65
CA LYS A 63 19.96 -13.34 2.80
C LYS A 63 20.04 -11.81 2.65
N LEU A 64 20.26 -11.32 1.43
CA LEU A 64 20.28 -9.89 1.13
C LEU A 64 18.92 -9.24 1.44
N PHE A 65 17.84 -9.74 0.86
CA PHE A 65 16.50 -9.15 1.07
C PHE A 65 16.01 -9.35 2.51
N GLU A 66 16.44 -10.42 3.17
CA GLU A 66 16.18 -10.62 4.59
C GLU A 66 16.91 -9.58 5.45
N ALA A 67 18.19 -9.31 5.18
CA ALA A 67 18.97 -8.30 5.88
C ALA A 67 18.45 -6.87 5.66
N LEU A 68 17.85 -6.59 4.49
CA LEU A 68 17.23 -5.30 4.19
C LEU A 68 15.81 -5.16 4.75
N SER A 69 15.18 -6.25 5.17
CA SER A 69 13.78 -6.25 5.61
C SER A 69 13.59 -5.47 6.90
N VAL A 70 12.45 -4.79 7.02
CA VAL A 70 12.11 -4.06 8.25
C VAL A 70 11.96 -5.01 9.44
N GLN A 71 12.34 -4.55 10.62
CA GLN A 71 12.22 -5.33 11.85
C GLN A 71 10.76 -5.50 12.28
N LYS A 72 9.92 -4.50 12.01
CA LYS A 72 8.48 -4.52 12.28
C LYS A 72 7.74 -3.97 11.05
N LEU A 73 6.67 -4.65 10.66
CA LEU A 73 5.77 -4.17 9.63
C LEU A 73 5.01 -2.95 10.17
N ASP A 74 4.97 -1.90 9.35
CA ASP A 74 4.16 -0.71 9.59
C ASP A 74 3.02 -0.68 8.58
N SER A 75 1.77 -0.79 9.04
CA SER A 75 0.60 -0.83 8.15
C SER A 75 0.38 0.48 7.39
N ARG A 76 0.97 1.60 7.85
CA ARG A 76 0.85 2.91 7.18
C ARG A 76 1.44 2.92 5.77
N ILE A 77 2.35 1.99 5.46
CA ILE A 77 2.92 1.85 4.11
C ILE A 77 1.84 1.62 3.04
N HIS A 78 0.70 0.99 3.39
CA HIS A 78 -0.40 0.74 2.47
C HIS A 78 -1.10 2.02 2.01
N PHE A 79 -0.95 3.10 2.76
CA PHE A 79 -1.47 4.43 2.41
C PHE A 79 -0.38 5.32 1.80
N ALA A 80 0.88 4.88 1.84
CA ALA A 80 2.02 5.61 1.33
C ALA A 80 2.51 5.12 -0.03
N LEU A 81 2.26 3.85 -0.37
CA LEU A 81 2.67 3.24 -1.63
C LEU A 81 1.60 3.42 -2.71
N ASN A 82 2.04 3.89 -3.88
CA ASN A 82 1.22 4.11 -5.05
C ASN A 82 1.67 3.18 -6.19
N CYS A 83 0.71 2.41 -6.70
CA CYS A 83 0.86 1.42 -7.76
C CYS A 83 0.60 1.97 -9.17
N GLY A 84 0.19 3.24 -9.29
CA GLY A 84 -0.20 3.90 -10.55
C GLY A 84 -1.67 3.75 -10.91
N ALA A 85 -2.49 3.10 -10.08
CA ALA A 85 -3.93 2.95 -10.30
C ALA A 85 -4.73 4.13 -9.71
N LYS A 86 -5.91 4.41 -10.27
CA LYS A 86 -6.84 5.44 -9.77
C LYS A 86 -7.23 5.26 -8.30
N SER A 87 -7.44 4.01 -7.88
CA SER A 87 -7.77 3.69 -6.48
C SER A 87 -6.56 3.61 -5.54
N CYS A 88 -5.33 3.87 -6.03
CA CYS A 88 -4.13 3.88 -5.19
C CYS A 88 -4.02 5.21 -4.40
N PRO A 89 -3.37 5.21 -3.21
CA PRO A 89 -3.12 6.42 -2.45
C PRO A 89 -2.32 7.47 -3.25
N PRO A 90 -2.47 8.77 -2.96
CA PRO A 90 -1.69 9.81 -3.64
C PRO A 90 -0.18 9.62 -3.45
N THR A 91 0.59 9.91 -4.49
CA THR A 91 2.05 9.91 -4.41
C THR A 91 2.54 11.12 -3.61
N ARG A 92 3.37 10.86 -2.60
CA ARG A 92 4.03 11.87 -1.76
C ARG A 92 5.55 11.71 -1.80
N VAL A 93 6.27 12.78 -1.45
CA VAL A 93 7.73 12.75 -1.23
C VAL A 93 7.97 12.65 0.27
N TYR A 94 8.71 11.62 0.68
CA TYR A 94 8.98 11.36 2.09
C TYR A 94 10.39 11.78 2.49
N GLN A 95 10.49 12.43 3.64
CA GLN A 95 11.76 12.84 4.24
C GLN A 95 11.98 12.03 5.52
N LEU A 96 13.21 11.53 5.70
CA LEU A 96 13.53 10.69 6.87
C LEU A 96 13.21 11.38 8.19
N ALA A 97 13.50 12.68 8.31
CA ALA A 97 13.26 13.46 9.53
C ALA A 97 11.77 13.65 9.86
N GLN A 98 10.86 13.47 8.89
CA GLN A 98 9.42 13.72 9.02
C GLN A 98 8.58 12.48 8.74
N ILE A 99 9.21 11.31 8.58
CA ILE A 99 8.56 10.10 8.05
C ILE A 99 7.33 9.69 8.87
N GLU A 100 7.40 9.80 10.20
CA GLU A 100 6.29 9.47 11.10
C GLU A 100 5.07 10.34 10.86
N GLU A 101 5.26 11.66 10.78
CA GLU A 101 4.20 12.62 10.54
C GLU A 101 3.61 12.45 9.14
N GLN A 102 4.47 12.26 8.13
CA GLN A 102 4.04 12.10 6.74
C GLN A 102 3.26 10.79 6.53
N LEU A 103 3.67 9.69 7.18
CA LEU A 103 2.93 8.43 7.15
C LEU A 103 1.57 8.55 7.86
N ASN A 104 1.51 9.25 8.99
CA ASN A 104 0.25 9.52 9.69
C ASN A 104 -0.70 10.36 8.83
N THR A 105 -0.17 11.40 8.17
CA THR A 105 -0.94 12.27 7.27
C THR A 105 -1.43 11.51 6.04
N ALA A 106 -0.59 10.65 5.43
CA ALA A 106 -1.00 9.81 4.32
C ALA A 106 -2.13 8.84 4.71
N GLN A 107 -2.02 8.20 5.87
CA GLN A 107 -3.05 7.31 6.41
C GLN A 107 -4.38 8.04 6.62
N ARG A 108 -4.35 9.13 7.39
CA ARG A 108 -5.54 9.91 7.72
C ARG A 108 -6.24 10.40 6.46
N HIS A 109 -5.48 11.07 5.59
CA HIS A 109 -5.99 11.56 4.31
C HIS A 109 -6.61 10.44 3.46
N PHE A 110 -5.98 9.27 3.37
CA PHE A 110 -6.54 8.17 2.60
C PHE A 110 -7.83 7.62 3.21
N ILE A 111 -7.86 7.42 4.53
CA ILE A 111 -9.03 6.88 5.24
C ILE A 111 -10.21 7.86 5.12
N GLU A 112 -9.99 9.14 5.40
CA GLU A 112 -11.02 10.19 5.32
C GLU A 112 -11.65 10.25 3.93
N ASN A 113 -10.83 10.16 2.87
CA ASN A 113 -11.32 10.35 1.50
C ASN A 113 -11.90 9.08 0.85
N THR A 114 -11.70 7.90 1.43
CA THR A 114 -12.10 6.62 0.81
C THR A 114 -13.06 5.79 1.63
N SER A 115 -13.28 6.15 2.89
CA SER A 115 -14.20 5.44 3.79
C SER A 115 -15.58 6.09 3.76
N ILE A 116 -16.63 5.29 3.68
CA ILE A 116 -18.01 5.76 3.76
C ILE A 116 -18.66 5.11 4.98
N ILE A 117 -19.06 5.93 5.95
CA ILE A 117 -19.72 5.49 7.17
C ILE A 117 -21.23 5.51 6.96
N GLY A 118 -21.85 4.34 6.89
CA GLY A 118 -23.30 4.19 6.81
C GLY A 118 -23.88 3.57 8.07
N ASP A 119 -25.18 3.72 8.29
CA ASP A 119 -25.84 3.25 9.51
C ASP A 119 -25.68 1.73 9.73
N ASN A 120 -25.74 0.95 8.65
CA ASN A 120 -25.67 -0.51 8.72
C ASN A 120 -24.32 -1.09 8.29
N LYS A 121 -23.40 -0.29 7.76
CA LYS A 121 -22.12 -0.78 7.21
C LYS A 121 -21.09 0.34 7.08
N VAL A 122 -19.82 -0.06 7.08
CA VAL A 122 -18.67 0.77 6.75
C VAL A 122 -18.12 0.30 5.41
N GLU A 123 -18.09 1.17 4.41
CA GLU A 123 -17.47 0.88 3.12
C GLU A 123 -16.01 1.35 3.11
N LEU A 124 -15.08 0.43 2.86
CA LEU A 124 -13.63 0.66 2.92
C LEU A 124 -12.93 0.31 1.60
N SER A 125 -11.76 0.89 1.36
CA SER A 125 -10.92 0.49 0.23
C SER A 125 -10.54 -1.00 0.25
N ARG A 126 -10.40 -1.62 -0.93
CA ARG A 126 -9.90 -3.00 -1.07
C ARG A 126 -8.48 -3.22 -0.55
N LEU A 127 -7.71 -2.16 -0.27
CA LEU A 127 -6.43 -2.30 0.43
C LEU A 127 -6.60 -3.02 1.78
N PHE A 128 -7.65 -2.70 2.53
CA PHE A 128 -7.99 -3.38 3.78
C PHE A 128 -8.37 -4.85 3.59
N LEU A 129 -8.79 -5.25 2.38
CA LEU A 129 -9.08 -6.64 2.03
C LEU A 129 -7.83 -7.41 1.60
N TRP A 130 -6.99 -6.81 0.74
CA TRP A 130 -5.80 -7.48 0.20
C TRP A 130 -4.67 -7.64 1.21
N TYR A 131 -4.62 -6.74 2.20
CA TYR A 131 -3.59 -6.71 3.23
C TYR A 131 -4.16 -6.93 4.63
N LYS A 132 -5.25 -7.71 4.75
CA LYS A 132 -5.94 -7.98 6.03
C LYS A 132 -5.00 -8.35 7.18
N GLY A 133 -4.05 -9.25 6.94
CA GLY A 133 -3.11 -9.71 7.97
C GLY A 133 -2.10 -8.64 8.39
N ASP A 134 -1.89 -7.60 7.57
CA ASP A 134 -1.03 -6.48 7.90
C ASP A 134 -1.70 -5.47 8.85
N PHE A 135 -3.03 -5.50 8.96
CA PHE A 135 -3.83 -4.64 9.86
C PHE A 135 -4.24 -5.34 11.16
N GLU A 136 -3.60 -6.47 11.49
CA GLU A 136 -3.81 -7.28 12.69
C GLU A 136 -5.18 -7.99 12.76
N SER A 137 -6.28 -7.23 12.81
CA SER A 137 -7.63 -7.78 12.95
C SER A 137 -8.72 -6.85 12.41
N LYS A 138 -9.93 -7.39 12.23
CA LYS A 138 -11.11 -6.59 11.87
C LYS A 138 -11.37 -5.47 12.87
N SER A 139 -11.27 -5.74 14.17
CA SER A 139 -11.49 -4.75 15.23
C SER A 139 -10.41 -3.67 15.22
N ALA A 140 -9.16 -4.03 14.92
CA ALA A 140 -8.08 -3.07 14.74
C ALA A 140 -8.31 -2.16 13.53
N ILE A 141 -8.81 -2.70 12.41
CA ILE A 141 -9.24 -1.90 11.25
C ILE A 141 -10.35 -0.93 11.67
N LEU A 142 -11.44 -1.38 12.30
CA LEU A 142 -12.54 -0.49 12.69
C LEU A 142 -12.07 0.60 13.66
N LYS A 143 -11.21 0.26 14.62
CA LYS A 143 -10.59 1.24 15.52
C LYS A 143 -9.76 2.27 14.75
N LEU A 144 -8.96 1.82 13.78
CA LEU A 144 -8.19 2.70 12.91
C LEU A 144 -9.10 3.65 12.12
N ILE A 145 -10.21 3.15 11.56
CA ILE A 145 -11.18 3.99 10.86
C ILE A 145 -11.76 5.02 11.81
N GLN A 146 -12.32 4.62 12.95
CA GLN A 146 -12.90 5.52 13.94
C GLN A 146 -11.95 6.62 14.42
N GLN A 147 -10.65 6.33 14.49
CA GLN A 147 -9.62 7.31 14.87
C GLN A 147 -9.30 8.35 13.77
N ASN A 148 -9.71 8.10 12.53
CA ASN A 148 -9.38 8.92 11.36
C ASN A 148 -10.62 9.43 10.63
N VAL A 149 -11.84 9.18 11.10
CA VAL A 149 -13.08 9.77 10.56
C VAL A 149 -13.78 10.60 11.61
N SER A 150 -14.62 11.55 11.18
CA SER A 150 -15.38 12.41 12.11
C SER A 150 -16.69 11.77 12.56
N GLU A 151 -17.26 10.86 11.76
CA GLU A 151 -18.50 10.16 12.10
C GLU A 151 -18.26 8.95 13.01
N ASP A 152 -19.16 8.72 13.97
CA ASP A 152 -19.15 7.51 14.77
C ASP A 152 -19.56 6.28 13.95
N LEU A 153 -18.80 5.19 14.12
CA LEU A 153 -19.11 3.90 13.53
C LEU A 153 -20.34 3.30 14.21
N LYS A 154 -21.45 3.20 13.46
CA LYS A 154 -22.70 2.58 13.93
C LYS A 154 -22.79 1.08 13.64
N SER A 155 -21.88 0.55 12.82
CA SER A 155 -21.86 -0.84 12.41
C SER A 155 -20.43 -1.35 12.28
N GLU A 156 -20.24 -2.63 12.58
CA GLU A 156 -18.99 -3.35 12.33
C GLU A 156 -18.99 -4.07 10.97
N GLN A 157 -20.07 -4.00 10.20
CA GLN A 157 -20.15 -4.68 8.91
C GLN A 157 -19.29 -3.94 7.88
N ILE A 158 -18.20 -4.55 7.43
CA ILE A 158 -17.31 -3.97 6.41
C ILE A 158 -17.74 -4.43 5.02
N LYS A 159 -17.99 -3.47 4.13
CA LYS A 159 -18.07 -3.67 2.68
C LYS A 159 -16.82 -3.09 2.03
N TYR A 160 -16.33 -3.69 0.95
CA TYR A 160 -15.19 -3.12 0.22
C TYR A 160 -15.64 -2.44 -1.07
N SER A 161 -15.15 -1.23 -1.32
CA SER A 161 -15.43 -0.46 -2.52
C SER A 161 -14.79 -1.09 -3.76
N PRO A 162 -15.32 -0.84 -4.97
CA PRO A 162 -14.65 -1.23 -6.21
C PRO A 162 -13.24 -0.66 -6.29
N TYR A 163 -12.33 -1.38 -6.94
CA TYR A 163 -10.96 -0.90 -7.17
C TYR A 163 -10.72 -0.71 -8.66
N TYR A 164 -10.51 0.54 -9.03
CA TYR A 164 -10.32 0.96 -10.41
C TYR A 164 -8.83 0.92 -10.74
N TRP A 165 -8.49 0.04 -11.69
CA TRP A 165 -7.12 -0.21 -12.11
C TRP A 165 -6.63 0.72 -13.22
N ASP A 166 -7.50 1.59 -13.71
CA ASP A 166 -7.17 2.63 -14.67
C ASP A 166 -5.97 3.43 -14.18
N ILE A 167 -5.06 3.73 -15.10
CA ILE A 167 -3.83 4.44 -14.77
C ILE A 167 -4.18 5.89 -14.39
N ASP A 168 -3.72 6.33 -13.22
CA ASP A 168 -3.72 7.72 -12.81
C ASP A 168 -2.33 8.11 -12.31
N LEU A 169 -1.59 8.85 -13.16
CA LEU A 169 -0.22 9.28 -12.88
C LEU A 169 -0.13 10.70 -12.32
N ASN A 170 -1.28 11.39 -12.20
CA ASN A 170 -1.35 12.77 -11.73
C ASN A 170 -1.88 12.87 -10.29
N ASN A 171 -2.15 11.74 -9.65
CA ASN A 171 -2.51 11.66 -8.24
C ASN A 171 -1.27 11.81 -7.34
N TYR A 172 -0.82 13.04 -7.13
CA TYR A 172 0.28 13.40 -6.24
C TYR A 172 -0.05 14.59 -5.34
N ILE A 173 0.58 14.65 -4.16
CA ILE A 173 0.49 15.74 -3.20
C ILE A 173 1.89 16.34 -3.02
N LEU A 174 1.97 17.67 -3.15
CA LEU A 174 3.17 18.47 -2.90
C LEU A 174 2.91 19.27 -1.63
N ASP A 175 3.20 18.65 -0.49
CA ASP A 175 3.14 19.27 0.83
C ASP A 175 4.54 19.46 1.44
#